data_AF-A0A415RPB0-F1
#
_entry.id   AF-A0A415RPB0-F1
#
_cell.length_a   1.000
_cell.length_b   1.000
_cell.length_c   1.000
_cell.angle_alpha   90.00
_cell.angle_beta   90.00
_cell.angle_gamma   90.00
#
_symmetry.space_group_name_H-M   'P 1'
#
loop_
_entity.id
_entity.type
_entity.pdbx_description
1 polymer ?
#
loop_
_entity_poly.entity_id
_entity_poly.type
_entity_poly.pdbx_seq_one_letter_code
_entity_poly.pdbx_strand_id
1 'polypeptide(L)'
;MEFAKSLIWFLFVGACVVLAYFFLKRFRELKKKQIAQQALYDEKKEKYSHITSEMFDDIPLDELTHAVIFQIMAKEDEYYDQEELVGQFVDNLTHGEKLIYTIYQVENSLQGGKGSIHSFFITEPYCQCRPYYKEAYETIHCHEISTLLQAAEHLAILIENDQEDQIDEDSDYATYNFSDFTNELIAMIRSGGVMEKCNQYIKEHKDDFINLNQEGEEKDEERISE
;
A
#
# COMPACT_ATOMS: atom_id res chain seq x y z
N MET A 1 -23.17 18.08 -57.83
CA MET A 1 -23.10 18.39 -56.39
C MET A 1 -23.23 17.14 -55.51
N GLU A 2 -23.95 16.09 -55.92
CA GLU A 2 -24.11 14.84 -55.15
C GLU A 2 -22.85 13.96 -55.11
N PHE A 3 -22.09 13.89 -56.21
CA PHE A 3 -20.86 13.07 -56.29
C PHE A 3 -19.79 13.49 -55.27
N ALA A 4 -19.61 14.79 -55.06
CA ALA A 4 -18.67 15.33 -54.08
C ALA A 4 -19.08 15.00 -52.63
N LYS A 5 -20.38 15.03 -52.32
CA LYS A 5 -20.90 14.64 -51.00
C LYS A 5 -20.69 13.15 -50.73
N SER A 6 -20.93 12.30 -51.73
CA SER A 6 -20.72 10.86 -51.62
C SER A 6 -19.23 10.52 -51.39
N LEU A 7 -18.31 11.19 -52.10
CA LEU A 7 -16.87 11.01 -51.92
C LEU A 7 -16.39 11.38 -50.50
N ILE A 8 -16.91 12.49 -49.94
CA ILE A 8 -16.60 12.93 -48.57
C ILE A 8 -17.05 11.88 -47.55
N TRP A 9 -18.23 11.29 -47.73
CA TRP A 9 -18.72 10.21 -46.86
C TRP A 9 -17.85 8.96 -46.94
N PHE A 10 -17.39 8.55 -48.12
CA PHE A 10 -16.46 7.42 -48.26
C PHE A 10 -15.12 7.68 -47.56
N LEU A 11 -14.56 8.88 -47.68
CA LEU A 11 -13.34 9.26 -46.98
C LEU A 11 -13.53 9.31 -45.46
N PHE A 12 -14.66 9.82 -44.99
CA PHE A 12 -15.00 9.85 -43.57
C PHE A 12 -15.16 8.44 -42.98
N VAL A 13 -15.92 7.57 -43.65
CA VAL A 13 -16.08 6.17 -43.22
C VAL A 13 -14.73 5.44 -43.24
N GLY A 14 -13.91 5.65 -44.26
CA GLY A 14 -12.54 5.11 -44.31
C GLY A 14 -11.70 5.56 -43.12
N ALA A 15 -11.74 6.84 -42.77
CA ALA A 15 -11.03 7.38 -41.60
C ALA A 15 -11.56 6.78 -40.28
N CYS A 16 -12.88 6.63 -40.13
CA CYS A 16 -13.49 5.98 -38.96
C CYS A 16 -13.06 4.52 -38.81
N VAL A 17 -12.98 3.75 -39.91
CA VAL A 17 -12.51 2.36 -39.89
C VAL A 17 -11.04 2.28 -39.46
N VAL A 18 -10.19 3.17 -39.98
CA VAL A 18 -8.77 3.25 -39.59
C VAL A 18 -8.63 3.60 -38.12
N LEU A 19 -9.35 4.60 -37.62
CA LEU A 19 -9.36 4.97 -36.20
C LEU A 19 -9.85 3.81 -35.32
N ALA A 20 -10.96 3.17 -35.69
CA ALA A 20 -11.49 2.02 -34.96
C ALA A 20 -10.47 0.86 -34.88
N TYR A 21 -9.75 0.58 -35.97
CA TYR A 21 -8.67 -0.40 -35.98
C TYR A 21 -7.55 -0.05 -34.99
N PHE A 22 -7.07 1.21 -34.99
CA PHE A 22 -6.04 1.65 -34.05
C PHE A 22 -6.52 1.61 -32.59
N PHE A 23 -7.75 2.04 -32.32
CA PHE A 23 -8.34 1.95 -30.98
C PHE A 23 -8.46 0.51 -30.50
N LEU A 24 -8.95 -0.41 -31.33
CA LEU A 24 -9.07 -1.83 -30.99
C LEU A 24 -7.70 -2.49 -30.74
N LYS A 25 -6.70 -2.16 -31.56
CA LYS A 25 -5.33 -2.65 -31.38
C LYS A 25 -4.75 -2.18 -30.05
N ARG A 26 -4.81 -0.87 -29.77
CA ARG A 26 -4.32 -0.27 -28.52
C ARG A 26 -5.05 -0.85 -27.30
N PHE A 27 -6.37 -1.04 -27.41
CA PHE A 27 -7.16 -1.62 -26.32
C PHE A 27 -6.76 -3.07 -26.01
N ARG A 28 -6.50 -3.89 -27.04
CA ARG A 28 -5.98 -5.26 -26.85
C ARG A 28 -4.60 -5.27 -26.22
N GLU A 29 -3.71 -4.37 -26.62
CA GLU A 29 -2.37 -4.25 -26.04
C GLU A 29 -2.44 -3.85 -24.57
N LEU A 30 -3.29 -2.88 -24.22
CA LEU A 30 -3.55 -2.48 -22.83
C LEU A 30 -4.09 -3.64 -22.01
N LYS A 31 -5.10 -4.37 -22.53
CA LYS A 31 -5.63 -5.56 -21.86
C LYS A 31 -4.57 -6.64 -21.63
N LYS A 32 -3.72 -6.91 -22.62
CA LYS A 32 -2.62 -7.88 -22.47
C LYS A 32 -1.63 -7.46 -21.40
N LYS A 33 -1.26 -6.17 -21.35
CA LYS A 33 -0.38 -5.63 -20.30
C LYS A 33 -1.02 -5.74 -18.92
N GLN A 34 -2.29 -5.42 -18.79
CA GLN A 34 -3.03 -5.56 -17.52
C GLN A 34 -3.07 -7.02 -17.06
N ILE A 35 -3.41 -7.96 -17.95
CA ILE A 35 -3.43 -9.39 -17.61
C ILE A 35 -2.05 -9.88 -17.19
N ALA A 36 -0.98 -9.47 -17.90
CA ALA A 36 0.38 -9.85 -17.55
C ALA A 36 0.84 -9.26 -16.22
N GLN A 37 0.48 -8.00 -15.93
CA GLN A 37 0.76 -7.36 -14.65
C GLN A 37 0.01 -8.03 -13.50
N GLN A 38 -1.27 -8.38 -13.71
CA GLN A 38 -2.05 -9.11 -12.72
C GLN A 38 -1.45 -10.50 -12.46
N ALA A 39 -1.11 -11.24 -13.51
CA ALA A 39 -0.49 -12.56 -13.36
C ALA A 39 0.83 -12.50 -12.59
N LEU A 40 1.68 -11.49 -12.86
CA LEU A 40 2.92 -11.27 -12.11
C LEU A 40 2.65 -10.90 -10.64
N TYR A 41 1.63 -10.08 -10.38
CA TYR A 41 1.21 -9.73 -9.03
C TYR A 41 0.73 -10.97 -8.27
N ASP A 42 -0.10 -11.80 -8.89
CA ASP A 42 -0.64 -13.03 -8.29
C ASP A 42 0.50 -14.03 -8.01
N GLU A 43 1.43 -14.20 -8.96
CA GLU A 43 2.63 -15.04 -8.79
C GLU A 43 3.49 -14.56 -7.61
N LYS A 44 3.72 -13.24 -7.48
CA LYS A 44 4.47 -12.68 -6.35
C LYS A 44 3.70 -12.81 -5.03
N LYS A 45 2.38 -12.63 -5.03
CA LYS A 45 1.53 -12.81 -3.84
C LYS A 45 1.64 -14.24 -3.32
N GLU A 46 1.55 -15.23 -4.20
CA GLU A 46 1.70 -16.64 -3.84
C GLU A 46 3.13 -16.95 -3.37
N LYS A 47 4.15 -16.47 -4.10
CA LYS A 47 5.56 -16.71 -3.76
C LYS A 47 5.95 -16.16 -2.39
N TYR A 48 5.43 -15.00 -2.01
CA TYR A 48 5.83 -14.28 -0.79
C TYR A 48 4.81 -14.39 0.34
N SER A 49 3.85 -15.31 0.27
CA SER A 49 2.87 -15.50 1.36
C SER A 49 3.53 -15.93 2.67
N HIS A 50 4.61 -16.73 2.59
CA HIS A 50 5.42 -17.13 3.74
C HIS A 50 6.90 -17.01 3.40
N ILE A 51 7.59 -16.07 4.04
CA ILE A 51 9.01 -15.82 3.83
C ILE A 51 9.81 -16.59 4.89
N THR A 52 10.62 -17.54 4.43
CA THR A 52 11.62 -18.23 5.25
C THR A 52 12.93 -17.45 5.30
N SER A 53 13.84 -17.82 6.20
CA SER A 53 15.14 -17.16 6.31
C SER A 53 15.96 -17.27 5.01
N GLU A 54 15.93 -18.43 4.35
CA GLU A 54 16.63 -18.65 3.08
C GLU A 54 16.01 -17.82 1.95
N MET A 55 14.69 -17.85 1.83
CA MET A 55 13.99 -17.07 0.80
C MET A 55 14.28 -15.58 0.93
N PHE A 56 14.27 -15.06 2.16
CA PHE A 56 14.53 -13.64 2.44
C PHE A 56 15.87 -13.16 1.91
N ASP A 57 16.92 -13.97 2.01
CA ASP A 57 18.26 -13.59 1.57
C ASP A 57 18.38 -13.45 0.05
N ASP A 58 17.51 -14.16 -0.69
CA ASP A 58 17.42 -14.12 -2.15
C ASP A 58 16.47 -13.03 -2.69
N ILE A 59 15.69 -12.37 -1.84
CA ILE A 59 14.79 -11.30 -2.28
C ILE A 59 15.61 -10.06 -2.68
N PRO A 60 15.43 -9.52 -3.89
CA PRO A 60 16.05 -8.26 -4.28
C PRO A 60 15.66 -7.13 -3.32
N LEU A 61 16.63 -6.27 -2.96
CA LEU A 61 16.42 -5.19 -1.99
C LEU A 61 15.21 -4.31 -2.35
N ASP A 62 15.05 -3.96 -3.62
CA ASP A 62 13.95 -3.14 -4.13
C ASP A 62 12.57 -3.82 -4.10
N GLU A 63 12.54 -5.14 -3.88
CA GLU A 63 11.32 -5.93 -3.77
C GLU A 63 10.91 -6.29 -2.34
N LEU A 64 11.79 -6.06 -1.34
CA LEU A 64 11.56 -6.51 0.04
C LEU A 64 10.25 -6.02 0.65
N THR A 65 9.93 -4.73 0.52
CA THR A 65 8.69 -4.16 1.07
C THR A 65 7.47 -4.83 0.46
N HIS A 66 7.45 -5.04 -0.86
CA HIS A 66 6.33 -5.71 -1.52
C HIS A 66 6.20 -7.17 -1.05
N ALA A 67 7.31 -7.89 -0.93
CA ALA A 67 7.31 -9.26 -0.42
C ALA A 67 6.75 -9.34 1.00
N VAL A 68 7.22 -8.47 1.91
CA VAL A 68 6.73 -8.41 3.29
C VAL A 68 5.24 -8.05 3.34
N ILE A 69 4.77 -7.11 2.52
CA ILE A 69 3.34 -6.79 2.45
C ILE A 69 2.52 -8.00 1.97
N PHE A 70 3.00 -8.78 1.00
CA PHE A 70 2.30 -10.01 0.59
C PHE A 70 2.22 -11.04 1.71
N GLN A 71 3.28 -11.21 2.50
CA GLN A 71 3.25 -12.06 3.68
C GLN A 71 2.22 -11.56 4.71
N ILE A 72 2.22 -10.25 5.00
CA ILE A 72 1.28 -9.66 5.96
C ILE A 72 -0.16 -9.81 5.47
N MET A 73 -0.42 -9.64 4.16
CA MET A 73 -1.73 -9.87 3.57
C MET A 73 -2.17 -11.35 3.68
N ALA A 74 -1.24 -12.30 3.56
CA ALA A 74 -1.55 -13.71 3.78
C ALA A 74 -1.93 -13.97 5.25
N LYS A 75 -1.19 -13.38 6.20
CA LYS A 75 -1.56 -13.41 7.63
C LYS A 75 -2.91 -12.75 7.91
N GLU A 76 -3.24 -11.67 7.19
CA GLU A 76 -4.53 -10.98 7.31
C GLU A 76 -5.68 -11.86 6.80
N ASP A 77 -5.52 -12.47 5.62
CA ASP A 77 -6.46 -13.42 5.04
C ASP A 77 -6.69 -14.59 6.04
N GLU A 78 -5.62 -15.18 6.58
CA GLU A 78 -5.68 -16.25 7.60
C GLU A 78 -6.35 -15.82 8.90
N TYR A 79 -6.11 -14.59 9.36
CA TYR A 79 -6.72 -14.05 10.58
C TYR A 79 -8.23 -13.95 10.43
N TYR A 80 -8.72 -13.44 9.31
CA TYR A 80 -10.17 -13.27 9.06
C TYR A 80 -10.91 -14.56 8.71
N ASP A 81 -10.19 -15.63 8.35
CA ASP A 81 -10.76 -16.97 8.12
C ASP A 81 -10.98 -17.77 9.42
N GLN A 82 -10.54 -17.27 10.58
CA GLN A 82 -10.74 -17.94 11.88
C GLN A 82 -12.20 -17.94 12.33
N GLU A 83 -12.64 -19.03 12.99
CA GLU A 83 -14.03 -19.14 13.51
C GLU A 83 -14.34 -18.09 14.60
N GLU A 84 -13.33 -17.70 15.39
CA GLU A 84 -13.45 -16.71 16.45
C GLU A 84 -12.26 -15.74 16.39
N LEU A 85 -12.55 -14.45 16.13
CA LEU A 85 -11.55 -13.40 16.08
C LEU A 85 -11.20 -12.94 17.50
N VAL A 86 -9.90 -12.99 17.82
CA VAL A 86 -9.37 -12.46 19.09
C VAL A 86 -8.48 -11.25 18.79
N GLY A 87 -8.73 -10.13 19.49
CA GLY A 87 -7.95 -8.89 19.34
C GLY A 87 -8.20 -8.16 18.02
N GLN A 88 -7.27 -7.29 17.62
CA GLN A 88 -7.21 -6.71 16.28
C GLN A 88 -6.13 -7.43 15.45
N PHE A 89 -6.25 -7.41 14.12
CA PHE A 89 -5.26 -8.06 13.25
C PHE A 89 -3.84 -7.56 13.53
N VAL A 90 -3.68 -6.23 13.67
CA VAL A 90 -2.40 -5.57 13.94
C VAL A 90 -1.74 -6.07 15.23
N ASP A 91 -2.50 -6.60 16.19
CA ASP A 91 -1.94 -7.15 17.43
C ASP A 91 -1.09 -8.40 17.19
N ASN A 92 -1.39 -9.16 16.13
CA ASN A 92 -0.77 -10.45 15.81
C ASN A 92 0.50 -10.35 14.94
N LEU A 93 0.86 -9.15 14.51
CA LEU A 93 2.07 -8.90 13.73
C LEU A 93 3.31 -8.77 14.62
N THR A 94 4.50 -9.07 14.08
CA THR A 94 5.76 -8.70 14.76
C THR A 94 5.91 -7.19 14.82
N HIS A 95 6.86 -6.68 15.61
CA HIS A 95 7.07 -5.23 15.69
C HIS A 95 7.41 -4.61 14.34
N GLY A 96 8.42 -5.12 13.63
CA GLY A 96 8.76 -4.67 12.28
C GLY A 96 7.61 -4.79 11.28
N GLU A 97 6.82 -5.87 11.32
CA GLU A 97 5.63 -6.04 10.47
C GLU A 97 4.58 -4.95 10.76
N LYS A 98 4.32 -4.62 12.03
CA LYS A 98 3.39 -3.54 12.39
C LYS A 98 3.81 -2.20 11.80
N LEU A 99 5.11 -1.87 11.87
CA LEU A 99 5.61 -0.60 11.35
C LEU A 99 5.47 -0.52 9.82
N ILE A 100 5.88 -1.56 9.11
CA ILE A 100 5.76 -1.62 7.64
C ILE A 100 4.29 -1.63 7.21
N TYR A 101 3.44 -2.41 7.88
CA TYR A 101 2.01 -2.46 7.60
C TYR A 101 1.34 -1.11 7.84
N THR A 102 1.75 -0.38 8.88
CA THR A 102 1.23 0.95 9.16
C THR A 102 1.53 1.94 8.03
N ILE A 103 2.75 1.93 7.49
CA ILE A 103 3.12 2.77 6.33
C ILE A 103 2.26 2.41 5.12
N TYR A 104 2.09 1.11 4.86
CA TYR A 104 1.23 0.61 3.79
C TYR A 104 -0.24 1.04 3.97
N GLN A 105 -0.77 1.00 5.19
CA GLN A 105 -2.15 1.42 5.47
C GLN A 105 -2.36 2.93 5.39
N VAL A 106 -1.35 3.72 5.75
CA VAL A 106 -1.35 5.16 5.46
C VAL A 106 -1.47 5.36 3.95
N GLU A 107 -0.63 4.73 3.13
CA GLU A 107 -0.70 4.86 1.67
C GLU A 107 -2.04 4.40 1.08
N ASN A 108 -2.57 3.26 1.53
CA ASN A 108 -3.86 2.74 1.07
C ASN A 108 -5.01 3.69 1.39
N SER A 109 -4.99 4.34 2.56
CA SER A 109 -6.03 5.30 2.94
C SER A 109 -6.14 6.48 1.97
N LEU A 110 -5.08 6.78 1.22
CA LEU A 110 -5.02 7.86 0.22
C LEU A 110 -5.53 7.41 -1.16
N GLN A 111 -5.73 6.12 -1.37
CA GLN A 111 -6.13 5.59 -2.68
C GLN A 111 -7.66 5.67 -2.89
N GLY A 112 -8.06 5.78 -4.16
CA GLY A 112 -9.47 5.85 -4.55
C GLY A 112 -10.07 7.26 -4.54
N GLY A 113 -11.27 7.41 -5.09
CA GLY A 113 -11.88 8.74 -5.33
C GLY A 113 -12.27 9.55 -4.08
N LYS A 114 -12.16 8.95 -2.89
CA LYS A 114 -12.41 9.59 -1.58
C LYS A 114 -11.28 9.33 -0.57
N GLY A 115 -10.15 8.78 -1.01
CA GLY A 115 -9.01 8.51 -0.14
C GLY A 115 -8.43 9.80 0.41
N SER A 116 -8.08 9.80 1.70
CA SER A 116 -7.54 10.97 2.39
C SER A 116 -6.82 10.55 3.68
N ILE A 117 -5.95 11.41 4.19
CA ILE A 117 -5.31 11.21 5.49
C ILE A 117 -6.34 11.09 6.63
N HIS A 118 -7.51 11.72 6.48
CA HIS A 118 -8.60 11.57 7.44
C HIS A 118 -9.12 10.13 7.49
N SER A 119 -9.23 9.48 6.33
CA SER A 119 -9.64 8.08 6.22
C SER A 119 -8.74 7.15 7.04
N PHE A 120 -7.43 7.43 7.08
CA PHE A 120 -6.49 6.69 7.92
C PHE A 120 -6.89 6.73 9.41
N PHE A 121 -7.30 7.88 9.93
CA PHE A 121 -7.57 8.06 11.35
C PHE A 121 -8.91 7.49 11.82
N ILE A 122 -9.91 7.42 10.94
CA ILE A 122 -11.31 7.13 11.35
C ILE A 122 -11.96 5.94 10.66
N THR A 123 -11.36 5.40 9.59
CA THR A 123 -11.98 4.33 8.78
C THR A 123 -11.25 3.00 8.98
N GLU A 124 -12.01 1.95 9.28
CA GLU A 124 -11.51 0.57 9.31
C GLU A 124 -11.15 0.09 7.89
N PRO A 125 -10.05 -0.67 7.70
CA PRO A 125 -9.15 -1.18 8.74
C PRO A 125 -8.02 -0.22 9.14
N TYR A 126 -7.87 0.91 8.43
CA TYR A 126 -6.70 1.80 8.55
C TYR A 126 -6.47 2.33 9.96
N CYS A 127 -7.56 2.68 10.67
CA CYS A 127 -7.47 3.28 12.00
C CYS A 127 -6.89 2.35 13.06
N GLN A 128 -6.85 1.03 12.84
CA GLN A 128 -6.15 0.09 13.72
C GLN A 128 -4.64 0.38 13.79
N CYS A 129 -4.07 0.94 12.73
CA CYS A 129 -2.65 1.31 12.66
C CYS A 129 -2.35 2.70 13.23
N ARG A 130 -3.38 3.47 13.63
CA ARG A 130 -3.24 4.84 14.16
C ARG A 130 -2.22 4.96 15.31
N PRO A 131 -2.11 4.03 16.27
CA PRO A 131 -1.13 4.18 17.35
C PRO A 131 0.34 4.11 16.90
N TYR A 132 0.61 3.59 15.70
CA TYR A 132 1.96 3.20 15.28
C TYR A 132 2.57 4.11 14.20
N TYR A 133 1.81 5.04 13.59
CA TYR A 133 2.31 5.80 12.43
C TYR A 133 3.55 6.62 12.78
N LYS A 134 3.59 7.19 13.99
CA LYS A 134 4.69 8.04 14.44
C LYS A 134 5.99 7.25 14.47
N GLU A 135 5.98 6.12 15.17
CA GLU A 135 7.13 5.23 15.28
C GLU A 135 7.53 4.68 13.91
N ALA A 136 6.56 4.27 13.08
CA ALA A 136 6.82 3.71 11.77
C ALA A 136 7.61 4.67 10.87
N TYR A 137 7.17 5.93 10.76
CA TYR A 137 7.87 6.93 9.94
C TYR A 137 9.15 7.46 10.58
N GLU A 138 9.25 7.54 11.92
CA GLU A 138 10.50 7.93 12.59
C GLU A 138 11.59 6.88 12.41
N THR A 139 11.23 5.60 12.46
CA THR A 139 12.14 4.46 12.31
C THR A 139 12.80 4.42 10.94
N ILE A 140 12.07 4.78 9.89
CA ILE A 140 12.62 4.90 8.53
C ILE A 140 13.19 6.30 8.22
N HIS A 141 13.41 7.14 9.24
CA HIS A 141 13.94 8.50 9.10
C HIS A 141 13.12 9.41 8.19
N CYS A 142 11.79 9.34 8.31
CA CYS A 142 10.80 10.19 7.63
C CYS A 142 10.08 11.09 8.64
N HIS A 143 10.85 11.84 9.44
CA HIS A 143 10.34 12.66 10.54
C HIS A 143 9.32 13.71 10.10
N GLU A 144 9.49 14.33 8.92
CA GLU A 144 8.56 15.34 8.41
C GLU A 144 7.16 14.75 8.14
N ILE A 145 7.09 13.52 7.62
CA ILE A 145 5.82 12.81 7.43
C ILE A 145 5.17 12.50 8.78
N SER A 146 5.96 12.08 9.77
CA SER A 146 5.48 11.84 11.14
C SER A 146 4.87 13.12 11.75
N THR A 147 5.54 14.27 11.61
CA THR A 147 5.03 15.57 12.10
C THR A 147 3.75 15.98 11.37
N LEU A 148 3.69 15.81 10.05
CA LEU A 148 2.49 16.10 9.25
C LEU A 148 1.30 15.24 9.71
N LEU A 149 1.50 13.93 9.89
CA LEU A 149 0.47 13.00 10.38
C LEU A 149 0.02 13.37 11.78
N GLN A 150 0.94 13.78 12.67
CA GLN A 150 0.60 14.20 14.03
C GLN A 150 -0.28 15.45 14.05
N ALA A 151 0.01 16.43 13.19
CA ALA A 151 -0.82 17.63 13.05
C ALA A 151 -2.22 17.28 12.49
N ALA A 152 -2.28 16.38 11.50
CA ALA A 152 -3.55 15.92 10.94
C ALA A 152 -4.37 15.10 11.95
N GLU A 153 -3.73 14.26 12.77
CA GLU A 153 -4.38 13.53 13.85
C GLU A 153 -4.97 14.49 14.88
N HIS A 154 -4.22 15.53 15.25
CA HIS A 154 -4.70 16.56 16.16
C HIS A 154 -5.97 17.22 15.62
N LEU A 155 -6.00 17.60 14.34
CA LEU A 155 -7.21 18.11 13.70
C LEU A 155 -8.38 17.11 13.76
N ALA A 156 -8.12 15.82 13.52
CA ALA A 156 -9.14 14.78 13.64
C ALA A 156 -9.72 14.69 15.06
N ILE A 157 -8.86 14.73 16.08
CA ILE A 157 -9.28 14.72 17.49
C ILE A 157 -10.11 15.96 17.85
N LEU A 158 -9.71 17.14 17.38
CA LEU A 158 -10.45 18.38 17.64
C LEU A 158 -11.87 18.31 17.04
N ILE A 159 -12.01 17.76 15.83
CA ILE A 159 -13.31 17.57 15.16
C ILE A 159 -14.14 16.51 15.90
N GLU A 160 -13.54 15.37 16.30
CA GLU A 160 -14.22 14.32 17.07
C GLU A 160 -14.76 14.84 18.41
N ASN A 161 -14.03 15.75 19.06
CA ASN A 161 -14.36 16.28 20.38
C ASN A 161 -15.16 17.60 20.35
N ASP A 162 -15.48 18.15 19.17
CA ASP A 162 -16.15 19.45 19.00
C ASP A 162 -15.38 20.62 19.67
N GLN A 163 -14.04 20.62 19.52
CA GLN A 163 -13.13 21.59 20.14
C GLN A 163 -12.36 22.39 19.07
N GLU A 164 -13.00 23.39 18.47
CA GLU A 164 -12.39 24.19 17.39
C GLU A 164 -11.29 25.17 17.87
N ASP A 165 -11.29 25.58 19.15
CA ASP A 165 -10.46 26.67 19.68
C ASP A 165 -9.04 26.27 20.12
N GLN A 166 -8.58 25.04 19.85
CA GLN A 166 -7.31 24.49 20.36
C GLN A 166 -6.24 24.25 19.27
N ILE A 167 -6.37 24.87 18.10
CA ILE A 167 -5.34 24.77 17.06
C ILE A 167 -4.11 25.59 17.50
N ASP A 168 -2.94 24.94 17.46
CA ASP A 168 -1.66 25.61 17.69
C ASP A 168 -1.39 26.60 16.54
N GLU A 169 -1.62 27.89 16.78
CA GLU A 169 -1.46 28.96 15.79
C GLU A 169 -0.01 29.13 15.30
N ASP A 170 0.97 28.66 16.07
CA ASP A 170 2.40 28.73 15.71
C ASP A 170 2.87 27.50 14.89
N SER A 171 1.99 26.51 14.68
CA SER A 171 2.28 25.35 13.84
C SER A 171 2.34 25.72 12.36
N ASP A 172 3.30 25.13 11.63
CA ASP A 172 3.36 25.20 10.16
C ASP A 172 2.06 24.73 9.48
N TYR A 173 1.24 23.95 10.19
CA TYR A 173 0.00 23.37 9.73
C TYR A 173 -1.27 24.02 10.32
N ALA A 174 -1.16 25.15 11.01
CA ALA A 174 -2.28 25.80 11.71
C ALA A 174 -3.50 26.10 10.83
N THR A 175 -3.30 26.26 9.51
CA THR A 175 -4.36 26.59 8.55
C THR A 175 -4.76 25.43 7.64
N TYR A 176 -4.13 24.25 7.81
CA TYR A 176 -4.37 23.11 6.94
C TYR A 176 -5.71 22.45 7.25
N ASN A 177 -6.47 22.12 6.21
CA ASN A 177 -7.55 21.14 6.28
C ASN A 177 -7.07 19.76 5.82
N PHE A 178 -7.90 18.72 5.93
CA PHE A 178 -7.52 17.37 5.52
C PHE A 178 -7.13 17.22 4.04
N SER A 179 -7.66 18.06 3.15
CA SER A 179 -7.22 18.05 1.75
C SER A 179 -5.79 18.57 1.61
N ASP A 180 -5.42 19.61 2.36
CA ASP A 180 -4.07 20.16 2.35
C ASP A 180 -3.08 19.13 2.91
N PHE A 181 -3.39 18.55 4.06
CA PHE A 181 -2.61 17.45 4.64
C PHE A 181 -2.46 16.26 3.68
N THR A 182 -3.56 15.84 3.03
CA THR A 182 -3.54 14.72 2.08
C THR A 182 -2.63 15.01 0.89
N ASN A 183 -2.72 16.21 0.31
CA ASN A 183 -1.91 16.59 -0.84
C ASN A 183 -0.42 16.68 -0.48
N GLU A 184 -0.10 17.25 0.69
CA GLU A 184 1.27 17.35 1.19
C GLU A 184 1.85 15.96 1.47
N LEU A 185 1.08 15.07 2.12
CA LEU A 185 1.50 13.71 2.41
C LEU A 185 1.81 12.94 1.11
N ILE A 186 0.95 13.05 0.10
CA ILE A 186 1.18 12.43 -1.22
C ILE A 186 2.47 12.96 -1.86
N ALA A 187 2.75 14.26 -1.75
CA ALA A 187 3.98 14.84 -2.25
C ALA A 187 5.20 14.30 -1.51
N MET A 188 5.18 14.30 -0.18
CA MET A 188 6.26 13.80 0.68
C MET A 188 6.55 12.31 0.43
N ILE A 189 5.53 11.46 0.31
CA ILE A 189 5.71 10.03 0.02
C ILE A 189 6.38 9.83 -1.34
N ARG A 190 5.96 10.58 -2.36
CA ARG A 190 6.52 10.48 -3.73
C ARG A 190 7.97 10.95 -3.83
N SER A 191 8.38 11.97 -3.07
CA SER A 191 9.74 12.51 -3.12
C SER A 191 10.67 11.95 -2.06
N GLY A 192 10.13 11.41 -0.97
CA GLY A 192 10.87 11.05 0.25
C GLY A 192 11.60 9.72 0.24
N GLY A 193 11.44 8.92 -0.84
CA GLY A 193 12.05 7.61 -0.97
C GLY A 193 11.57 6.63 0.12
N VAL A 194 10.28 6.70 0.48
CA VAL A 194 9.70 5.92 1.58
C VAL A 194 9.91 4.42 1.35
N MET A 195 9.69 3.94 0.13
CA MET A 195 9.84 2.52 -0.23
C MET A 195 11.30 2.07 -0.11
N GLU A 196 12.26 2.86 -0.58
CA GLU A 196 13.68 2.55 -0.48
C GLU A 196 14.13 2.47 0.99
N LYS A 197 13.62 3.36 1.84
CA LYS A 197 13.89 3.36 3.28
C LYS A 197 13.24 2.18 3.99
N CYS A 198 12.01 1.80 3.63
CA CYS A 198 11.35 0.59 4.12
C CYS A 198 12.16 -0.66 3.77
N ASN A 199 12.63 -0.76 2.51
CA ASN A 199 13.48 -1.86 2.05
C ASN A 199 14.77 -1.98 2.86
N GLN A 200 15.43 -0.85 3.17
CA GLN A 200 16.63 -0.82 4.02
C GLN A 200 16.31 -1.28 5.44
N TYR A 201 15.27 -0.73 6.05
CA TYR A 201 14.83 -1.12 7.38
C TYR A 201 14.54 -2.62 7.48
N ILE A 202 13.76 -3.16 6.53
CA ILE A 202 13.45 -4.60 6.46
C ILE A 202 14.73 -5.43 6.38
N LYS A 203 15.68 -5.03 5.52
CA LYS A 203 16.95 -5.77 5.37
C LYS A 203 17.77 -5.80 6.67
N GLU A 204 17.76 -4.72 7.43
CA GLU A 204 18.49 -4.59 8.69
C GLU A 204 17.81 -5.34 9.85
N HIS A 205 16.50 -5.58 9.77
CA HIS A 205 15.67 -6.18 10.82
C HIS A 205 15.04 -7.50 10.38
N LYS A 206 15.79 -8.31 9.64
CA LYS A 206 15.35 -9.60 9.03
C LYS A 206 14.50 -10.46 9.97
N ASP A 207 14.90 -10.58 11.23
CA ASP A 207 14.28 -11.48 12.21
C ASP A 207 12.80 -11.15 12.48
N ASP A 208 12.38 -9.90 12.27
CA ASP A 208 10.98 -9.49 12.41
C ASP A 208 10.09 -9.96 11.24
N PHE A 209 10.68 -10.39 10.12
CA PHE A 209 9.96 -10.65 8.87
C PHE A 209 10.03 -12.11 8.40
N ILE A 210 10.72 -12.99 9.13
CA ILE A 210 10.86 -14.41 8.79
C ILE A 210 9.96 -15.27 9.68
N ASN A 211 9.30 -16.27 9.09
CA ASN A 211 8.48 -17.21 9.83
C ASN A 211 9.35 -18.34 10.42
N LEU A 212 9.79 -18.18 11.67
CA LEU A 212 10.64 -19.17 12.36
C LEU A 212 9.93 -20.52 12.61
N ASN A 213 8.60 -20.56 12.60
CA ASN A 213 7.83 -21.75 12.97
C ASN A 213 7.83 -22.85 11.89
N GLN A 214 8.08 -22.53 10.61
CA GLN A 214 8.09 -23.53 9.53
C GLN A 214 9.44 -24.26 9.38
N GLU A 215 10.54 -23.66 9.83
CA GLU A 215 11.86 -24.32 9.80
C GLU A 215 11.99 -25.50 10.79
N GLY A 216 11.06 -25.60 11.76
CA GLY A 216 10.99 -26.68 12.74
C GLY A 216 10.16 -27.87 12.28
N GLU A 217 9.09 -27.63 11.51
CA GLU A 217 8.17 -28.70 11.06
C GLU A 217 8.80 -29.58 9.96
N GLU A 218 9.52 -28.98 9.01
CA GLU A 218 10.24 -29.76 7.96
C GLU A 218 11.36 -30.65 8.56
N LYS A 219 12.04 -30.19 9.62
CA LYS A 219 13.10 -30.96 10.31
C LYS A 219 12.59 -32.05 11.24
N ASP A 220 11.32 -32.01 11.62
CA ASP A 220 10.69 -33.05 12.43
C ASP A 220 10.00 -34.10 11.56
N GLU A 221 9.50 -33.75 10.36
CA GLU A 221 9.01 -34.74 9.39
C GLU A 221 10.12 -35.63 8.82
N GLU A 222 11.31 -35.09 8.48
CA GLU A 222 12.45 -35.91 8.05
C GLU A 222 12.90 -36.88 9.17
N ARG A 223 12.83 -36.46 10.44
CA ARG A 223 13.25 -37.27 11.59
C ARG A 223 12.27 -38.39 11.98
N ILE A 224 11.01 -38.28 11.56
CA ILE A 224 9.99 -39.32 11.78
C ILE A 224 10.00 -40.36 10.64
N SER A 225 10.75 -40.10 9.57
CA SER A 225 10.85 -40.97 8.38
C SER A 225 12.13 -41.82 8.28
N GLU A 226 13.07 -41.70 9.23
CA GLU A 226 14.24 -42.58 9.42
C GLU A 226 14.04 -43.61 10.55
#